data_AF-A0A2V8CJJ8-F1
#
_entry.id   AF-A0A2V8CJJ8-F1
#
_cell.length_a   1.000
_cell.length_b   1.000
_cell.length_c   1.000
_cell.angle_alpha   90.00
_cell.angle_beta   90.00
_cell.angle_gamma   90.00
#
_symmetry.space_group_name_H-M   'P 1'
#
loop_
_entity.id
_entity.type
_entity.pdbx_description
1 polymer ?
#
loop_
_entity_poly.entity_id
_entity_poly.type
_entity_poly.pdbx_seq_one_letter_code
_entity_poly.pdbx_strand_id
1 'polypeptide(L)' 'NLRASKDLALGGGRRIDIDFDVFNALNAATPTGAQFQSGPSFGFVTGVIPARIARLGLRFRF' A
#
# COMPACT_ATOMS: atom_id res chain seq x y z
N ASN A 1 2.36 -0.04 -7.05
CA ASN A 1 1.13 0.16 -6.27
C ASN A 1 0.00 0.48 -7.23
N LEU A 2 -1.21 0.01 -6.96
CA LEU A 2 -2.40 0.26 -7.77
C LEU A 2 -3.39 1.10 -6.96
N ARG A 3 -3.99 2.11 -7.57
CA ARG A 3 -5.02 2.95 -6.95
C ARG A 3 -6.19 3.11 -7.91
N ALA A 4 -7.40 3.03 -7.37
CA ALA A 4 -8.64 3.37 -8.04
C ALA A 4 -9.47 4.29 -7.14
N SER A 5 -10.10 5.31 -7.71
CA SER A 5 -11.02 6.19 -6.99
C SER A 5 -12.25 6.48 -7.83
N LYS A 6 -13.38 6.69 -7.17
CA LYS A 6 -14.64 7.05 -7.81
C LYS A 6 -15.37 8.11 -7.00
N ASP A 7 -15.59 9.25 -7.64
CA ASP A 7 -16.40 10.33 -7.10
C ASP A 7 -17.82 10.24 -7.69
N LEU A 8 -18.82 10.32 -6.81
CA LEU A 8 -20.24 10.19 -7.09
C LEU A 8 -20.96 11.44 -6.59
N ALA A 9 -21.58 12.19 -7.51
CA ALA A 9 -22.47 13.29 -7.18
C ALA A 9 -23.88 12.75 -6.91
N LEU A 10 -24.43 13.01 -5.72
CA LEU A 10 -25.75 12.53 -5.30
C LEU A 10 -26.87 13.58 -5.46
N GLY A 11 -26.56 14.71 -6.09
CA GLY A 11 -27.47 15.86 -6.18
C GLY A 11 -27.67 16.59 -4.85
N GLY A 12 -28.07 17.87 -4.92
CA GLY A 12 -28.24 18.72 -3.73
C GLY A 12 -26.92 19.00 -2.99
N GLY A 13 -25.81 19.20 -3.71
CA GLY A 13 -24.48 19.50 -3.15
C GLY A 13 -23.70 18.28 -2.63
N ARG A 14 -24.39 17.19 -2.31
CA ARG A 14 -23.80 15.99 -1.70
C ARG A 14 -22.87 15.22 -2.64
N ARG A 15 -21.76 14.74 -2.10
CA ARG A 15 -20.76 13.92 -2.81
C ARG A 15 -20.33 12.71 -1.98
N ILE A 16 -20.17 11.58 -2.65
CA ILE A 16 -19.50 10.38 -2.11
C ILE A 16 -18.21 10.17 -2.89
N ASP A 17 -17.11 9.94 -2.20
CA ASP A 17 -15.85 9.51 -2.80
C ASP A 17 -15.51 8.11 -2.26
N ILE A 18 -15.20 7.18 -3.16
CA ILE A 18 -14.78 5.81 -2.84
C ILE A 18 -13.34 5.65 -3.33
N ASP A 19 -12.43 5.23 -2.44
CA ASP A 19 -11.02 5.02 -2.73
C ASP A 19 -10.63 3.56 -2.48
N PHE A 20 -9.83 2.99 -3.38
CA PHE A 20 -9.23 1.66 -3.24
C PHE A 20 -7.75 1.70 -3.61
N ASP A 21 -6.88 1.33 -2.67
CA ASP A 21 -5.43 1.26 -2.86
C ASP A 21 -4.92 -0.15 -2.62
N VAL A 22 -4.01 -0.63 -3.47
CA VAL A 22 -3.27 -1.88 -3.30
C VAL A 22 -1.77 -1.60 -3.35
N PHE A 23 -1.12 -1.82 -2.21
CA PHE A 23 0.33 -1.77 -2.05
C PHE A 23 0.90 -3.17 -2.26
N ASN A 24 2.07 -3.25 -2.91
CA ASN A 24 2.68 -4.51 -3.30
C ASN A 24 1.69 -5.43 -4.07
N ALA A 25 1.16 -4.91 -5.19
CA ALA A 25 0.15 -5.61 -6.00
C ALA A 25 0.62 -7.00 -6.46
N LEU A 26 1.91 -7.17 -6.75
CA LEU A 26 2.49 -8.45 -7.13
C LEU A 26 2.85 -9.35 -5.94
N ASN A 27 2.72 -8.85 -4.70
CA ASN A 27 3.10 -9.54 -3.47
C ASN A 27 4.56 -10.05 -3.49
N ALA A 28 5.48 -9.26 -4.06
CA ALA A 28 6.89 -9.60 -4.12
C ALA A 28 7.54 -9.46 -2.74
N ALA A 29 8.45 -10.37 -2.40
CA ALA A 29 9.26 -10.33 -1.18
C ALA A 29 10.67 -9.82 -1.51
N THR A 30 10.78 -8.53 -1.82
CA THR A 30 12.05 -7.90 -2.18
C THR A 30 12.84 -7.51 -0.91
N PRO A 31 14.08 -7.98 -0.74
CA PRO A 31 14.97 -7.52 0.32
C PRO A 31 15.24 -6.02 0.22
N THR A 32 15.17 -5.29 1.33
CA THR A 32 15.45 -3.84 1.39
C THR A 32 16.75 -3.51 2.11
N GLY A 33 17.38 -4.51 2.74
CA GLY A 33 18.64 -4.35 3.45
C GLY A 33 19.34 -5.68 3.64
N ALA A 34 20.66 -5.63 3.77
CA ALA A 34 21.51 -6.75 4.10
C ALA A 34 22.56 -6.33 5.13
N GLN A 35 22.96 -7.26 6.00
CA GLN A 35 24.02 -7.05 6.97
C GLN A 35 25.39 -7.20 6.29
N PHE A 36 26.26 -6.21 6.43
CA PHE A 36 27.64 -6.24 5.89
C PHE A 36 28.72 -6.21 6.97
N GLN A 37 28.33 -6.23 8.26
CA GLN A 37 29.29 -6.43 9.34
C GLN A 37 29.84 -7.87 9.31
N SER A 38 31.15 -8.00 9.48
CA SER A 38 31.81 -9.30 9.53
C SER A 38 31.31 -10.12 10.72
N GLY A 39 31.02 -11.40 10.48
CA GLY A 39 30.48 -12.31 11.49
C GLY A 39 29.49 -13.32 10.90
N PRO A 40 28.85 -14.16 11.75
CA PRO A 40 27.97 -15.24 11.31
C PRO A 40 26.71 -14.80 10.55
N SER A 41 26.35 -13.51 10.62
CA SER A 41 25.18 -12.93 9.97
C SER A 41 25.55 -12.03 8.78
N PHE A 42 26.81 -12.05 8.32
CA PHE A 42 27.22 -11.34 7.11
C PHE A 42 26.41 -11.85 5.91
N GLY A 43 25.81 -10.92 5.16
CA GLY A 43 24.94 -11.17 4.02
C GLY A 43 23.48 -11.47 4.36
N PHE A 44 23.09 -11.48 5.64
CA PHE A 44 21.70 -11.78 6.02
C PHE A 44 20.78 -10.61 5.70
N VAL A 45 19.59 -10.92 5.18
CA VAL A 45 18.55 -9.93 4.88
C VAL A 45 18.00 -9.35 6.17
N THR A 46 18.06 -8.03 6.32
CA THR A 46 17.63 -7.30 7.53
C THR A 46 16.27 -6.63 7.38
N GLY A 47 15.71 -6.61 6.17
CA GLY A 47 14.41 -6.04 5.88
C GLY A 47 13.84 -6.60 4.59
N VAL A 48 12.53 -6.75 4.55
CA VAL A 48 11.76 -7.18 3.38
C VAL A 48 10.59 -6.22 3.23
N ILE A 49 10.24 -5.86 1.99
CA ILE A 49 9.05 -5.04 1.75
C ILE A 49 7.79 -5.70 2.33
N PRO A 50 6.83 -4.93 2.89
CA PRO A 50 5.60 -5.49 3.42
C PRO A 50 4.84 -6.33 2.39
N ALA A 51 4.11 -7.32 2.89
CA ALA A 51 3.18 -8.12 2.08
C ALA A 51 2.11 -7.22 1.43
N ARG A 52 1.34 -7.78 0.50
CA ARG A 52 0.23 -7.06 -0.15
C ARG A 52 -0.73 -6.47 0.88
N ILE A 53 -0.94 -5.17 0.81
CA ILE A 53 -1.89 -4.44 1.67
C ILE A 53 -2.95 -3.80 0.77
N ALA A 54 -4.22 -4.05 1.07
CA ALA A 54 -5.34 -3.37 0.45
C ALA A 54 -5.95 -2.35 1.45
N ARG A 55 -6.30 -1.17 0.95
CA ARG A 55 -6.98 -0.12 1.71
C ARG A 55 -8.25 0.28 0.97
N LEU A 56 -9.36 0.34 1.70
CA LEU A 56 -10.63 0.87 1.23
C LEU A 56 -10.95 2.15 2.00
N GLY A 57 -11.32 3.21 1.29
CA GLY A 57 -11.74 4.50 1.84
C GLY A 57 -13.12 4.88 1.34
N LEU A 58 -13.93 5.47 2.22
CA LEU A 58 -15.20 6.08 1.86
C LEU A 58 -15.26 7.46 2.49
N ARG A 59 -15.61 8.47 1.71
CA ARG A 59 -15.78 9.85 2.15
C ARG A 59 -17.14 10.37 1.73
N PHE A 60 -17.85 10.99 2.66
CA PHE A 60 -19.13 11.65 2.40
C PHE A 60 -19.00 13.15 2.68
N ARG A 61 -19.54 13.98 1.79
CA ARG A 61 -19.53 15.45 1.88
C ARG A 61 -20.96 15.96 1.70
N PHE A 62 -21.38 16.89 2.55
CA PHE A 62 -22.68 17.56 2.53
C PHE A 62 -22.57 19.01 2.10
#